data_AF-A0A3Q2YFL4-F1
#
_entry.id   AF-A0A3Q2YFL4-F1
#
_cell.length_a   1.000
_cell.length_b   1.000
_cell.length_c   1.000
_cell.angle_alpha   90.00
_cell.angle_beta   90.00
_cell.angle_gamma   90.00
#
_symmetry.space_group_name_H-M   'P 1'
#
loop_
_entity.id
_entity.type
_entity.pdbx_description
1 polymer ?
#
loop_
_entity_poly.entity_id
_entity_poly.type
_entity_poly.pdbx_seq_one_letter_code
_entity_poly.pdbx_strand_id
1 'polypeptide(L)'
;MDGRRQSKTVNLSFLLQIETERVAYSGRYDDREDFAVVVQPFLRNSIMPLNDGRPDVTYFSEDCFHFSERGHADMAVAMWNNMLEPVGEKQTYNNFTGGRDRIRCPTEVRNSYIYRIDLKSLHSPGQAPDFLWLATVLAASALLLGWALTWLMLTCRAKRKKRSMTFATTVEMKASLF
;
A
#
# COMPACT_ATOMS: atom_id res chain seq x y z
N MET A 1 3.68 18.76 37.09
CA MET A 1 3.15 17.69 36.22
C MET A 1 4.01 16.45 36.42
N ASP A 2 3.40 15.27 36.65
CA ASP A 2 4.12 14.00 36.84
C ASP A 2 4.71 13.51 35.49
N GLY A 3 6.02 13.26 35.44
CA GLY A 3 6.71 12.81 34.23
C GLY A 3 6.18 11.49 33.67
N ARG A 4 5.62 10.63 34.53
CA ARG A 4 4.95 9.39 34.09
C ARG A 4 3.65 9.66 33.34
N ARG A 5 2.93 10.72 33.72
CA ARG A 5 1.69 11.16 33.05
C ARG A 5 2.00 11.78 31.69
N GLN A 6 3.04 12.61 31.59
CA GLN A 6 3.48 13.19 30.31
C GLN A 6 3.93 12.12 29.31
N SER A 7 4.74 11.14 29.74
CA SER A 7 5.18 10.05 28.85
C SER A 7 4.02 9.23 28.28
N LYS A 8 2.98 8.95 29.08
CA LYS A 8 1.77 8.26 28.59
C LYS A 8 1.02 9.07 27.54
N THR A 9 0.87 10.38 27.76
CA THR A 9 0.18 11.27 26.80
C THR A 9 0.94 11.39 25.48
N VAL A 10 2.26 11.52 25.52
CA VAL A 10 3.10 11.58 24.31
C VAL A 10 2.99 10.27 23.51
N ASN A 11 3.11 9.12 24.18
CA ASN A 11 2.94 7.82 23.53
C ASN A 11 1.55 7.65 22.91
N LEU A 12 0.48 8.06 23.61
CA LEU A 12 -0.87 7.99 23.08
C LEU A 12 -1.03 8.87 21.83
N SER A 13 -0.50 10.10 21.86
CA SER A 13 -0.57 11.01 20.71
C SER A 13 0.13 10.44 19.47
N PHE A 14 1.28 9.80 19.66
CA PHE A 14 2.04 9.15 18.59
C PHE A 14 1.26 7.96 17.99
N LEU A 15 0.67 7.11 18.84
CA LEU A 15 -0.14 5.98 18.39
C LEU A 15 -1.38 6.43 17.59
N LEU A 16 -2.06 7.49 18.03
CA LEU A 16 -3.21 8.04 17.30
C LEU A 16 -2.82 8.55 15.91
N GLN A 17 -1.65 9.17 15.77
CA GLN A 17 -1.15 9.63 14.47
C GLN A 17 -0.84 8.46 13.52
N ILE A 18 -0.24 7.38 14.04
CA ILE A 18 0.01 6.15 13.27
C ILE A 18 -1.30 5.52 12.82
N GLU A 19 -2.27 5.33 13.72
CA GLU A 19 -3.54 4.72 13.35
C GLU A 19 -4.33 5.58 12.37
N THR A 20 -4.23 6.91 12.45
CA THR A 20 -4.82 7.82 11.46
C THR A 20 -4.26 7.58 10.06
N GLU A 21 -2.94 7.45 9.91
CA GLU A 21 -2.32 7.07 8.63
C GLU A 21 -2.74 5.68 8.19
N ARG A 22 -2.74 4.73 9.12
CA ARG A 22 -3.10 3.34 8.84
C ARG A 22 -4.51 3.25 8.27
N VAL A 23 -5.47 3.97 8.85
CA VAL A 23 -6.85 3.99 8.37
C VAL A 23 -6.96 4.72 7.03
N ALA A 24 -6.32 5.88 6.89
CA ALA A 24 -6.36 6.67 5.65
C ALA A 24 -5.80 5.89 4.45
N TYR A 25 -4.70 5.16 4.65
CA TYR A 25 -3.98 4.44 3.59
C TYR A 25 -4.20 2.92 3.66
N SER A 26 -5.27 2.45 4.30
CA SER A 26 -5.62 1.03 4.39
C SER A 26 -6.15 0.42 3.09
N GLY A 27 -6.36 1.24 2.05
CA GLY A 27 -7.05 0.85 0.82
C GLY A 27 -8.58 0.94 0.90
N ARG A 28 -9.14 1.28 2.07
CA ARG A 28 -10.61 1.35 2.31
C ARG A 28 -11.34 2.36 1.43
N TYR A 29 -10.63 3.37 0.91
CA TYR A 29 -11.21 4.49 0.18
C TYR A 29 -10.69 4.58 -1.27
N ASP A 30 -9.92 3.60 -1.74
CA ASP A 30 -9.23 3.66 -3.04
C ASP A 30 -10.18 3.51 -4.24
N ASP A 31 -11.35 2.91 -4.03
CA ASP A 31 -12.39 2.67 -5.03
C ASP A 31 -13.45 3.79 -5.08
N ARG A 32 -13.29 4.83 -4.26
CA ARG A 32 -14.22 5.96 -4.18
C ARG A 32 -13.90 6.97 -5.28
N GLU A 33 -14.91 7.31 -6.07
CA GLU A 33 -14.80 8.33 -7.12
C GLU A 33 -15.30 9.71 -6.65
N ASP A 34 -15.97 9.76 -5.50
CA ASP A 34 -16.67 10.94 -4.95
C ASP A 34 -15.84 11.74 -3.95
N PHE A 35 -14.82 11.13 -3.35
CA PHE A 35 -13.88 11.81 -2.44
C PHE A 35 -12.56 11.05 -2.34
N ALA A 36 -11.56 11.72 -1.76
CA ALA A 36 -10.26 11.14 -1.47
C ALA A 36 -9.84 11.46 -0.03
N VAL A 37 -9.05 10.57 0.59
CA VAL A 37 -8.55 10.75 1.96
C VAL A 37 -7.05 10.99 1.94
N VAL A 38 -6.61 12.13 2.48
CA VAL A 38 -5.19 12.50 2.56
C VAL A 38 -4.88 13.02 3.95
N VAL A 39 -3.88 12.42 4.60
CA VAL A 39 -3.39 12.89 5.90
C VAL A 39 -2.54 14.15 5.70
N GLN A 40 -2.74 15.14 6.57
CA GLN A 40 -1.99 16.39 6.58
C GLN A 40 -1.10 16.42 7.85
N PRO A 41 0.16 15.95 7.78
CA PRO A 41 0.97 15.68 8.97
C PRO A 41 1.65 16.91 9.57
N PHE A 42 1.24 18.13 9.23
CA PHE A 42 1.91 19.36 9.67
C PHE A 42 1.98 19.54 11.20
N LEU A 43 1.23 18.78 12.00
CA LEU A 43 1.29 18.82 13.47
C LEU A 43 2.24 17.80 14.12
N ARG A 44 2.82 16.84 13.38
CA ARG A 44 3.65 15.78 14.00
C ARG A 44 4.82 16.35 14.78
N ASN A 45 5.51 17.32 14.16
CA ASN A 45 6.70 17.96 14.69
C ASN A 45 6.44 19.47 14.88
N SER A 46 5.50 19.82 15.76
CA SER A 46 5.18 21.23 16.02
C SER A 46 6.25 21.88 16.90
N ILE A 47 6.84 22.98 16.43
CA ILE A 47 7.81 23.76 17.21
C ILE A 47 7.06 24.87 17.92
N MET A 48 7.11 24.89 19.24
CA MET A 48 6.48 25.96 20.02
C MET A 48 7.23 27.28 19.80
N PRO A 49 6.55 28.35 19.36
CA PRO A 49 7.18 29.65 19.19
C PRO A 49 7.66 30.17 20.55
N LEU A 50 8.81 30.86 20.54
CA LEU A 50 9.39 31.45 21.73
C LEU A 50 9.32 32.99 21.64
N ASN A 51 9.02 33.61 22.77
CA ASN A 51 9.12 35.04 23.01
C ASN A 51 10.09 35.25 24.19
N ASP A 52 11.19 35.97 23.96
CA ASP A 52 12.28 36.17 24.94
C ASP A 52 12.77 34.87 25.62
N GLY A 53 12.89 33.79 24.83
CA GLY A 53 13.37 32.49 25.30
C GLY A 53 12.35 31.66 26.09
N ARG A 54 11.11 32.14 26.21
CA ARG A 54 9.99 31.41 26.84
C ARG A 54 8.92 31.06 25.82
N PRO A 55 8.09 30.02 26.03
CA PRO A 55 6.92 29.78 25.20
C PRO A 55 6.10 31.05 24.98
N ASP A 56 5.85 31.39 23.71
CA ASP A 56 4.99 32.49 23.35
C ASP A 56 3.52 32.09 23.60
N VAL A 57 3.02 32.47 24.75
CA VAL A 57 1.65 32.15 25.20
C VAL A 57 0.58 32.83 24.34
N THR A 58 0.92 33.81 23.49
CA THR A 58 -0.06 34.49 22.62
C THR A 58 -0.65 33.58 21.54
N TYR A 59 -0.05 32.41 21.30
CA TYR A 59 -0.57 31.38 20.42
C TYR A 59 -1.65 30.49 21.07
N PHE A 60 -1.88 30.64 22.37
CA PHE A 60 -2.88 29.88 23.13
C PHE A 60 -3.96 30.81 23.70
N SER A 61 -5.12 30.23 23.97
CA SER A 61 -6.23 30.90 24.65
C SER A 61 -5.95 31.06 26.14
N GLU A 62 -6.85 31.72 26.87
CA GLU A 62 -6.76 31.95 28.32
C GLU A 62 -6.52 30.68 29.15
N ASP A 63 -6.98 29.52 28.66
CA ASP A 63 -6.77 28.23 29.32
C ASP A 63 -5.39 27.58 29.08
N CYS A 64 -4.54 28.23 28.27
CA CYS A 64 -3.21 27.76 27.90
C CYS A 64 -3.19 26.38 27.22
N PHE A 65 -4.32 25.96 26.64
CA PHE A 65 -4.49 24.65 26.02
C PHE A 65 -5.03 24.77 24.59
N HIS A 66 -6.16 25.48 24.40
CA HIS A 66 -6.68 25.73 23.07
C HIS A 66 -5.83 26.78 22.36
N PHE A 67 -5.74 26.71 21.04
CA PHE A 67 -5.08 27.74 20.27
C PHE A 67 -5.88 29.04 20.31
N SER A 68 -5.19 30.18 20.34
CA SER A 68 -5.82 31.48 20.13
C SER A 68 -6.19 31.65 18.65
N GLU A 69 -6.85 32.76 18.30
CA GLU A 69 -7.05 33.16 16.91
C GLU A 69 -5.73 33.15 16.13
N ARG A 70 -4.66 33.65 16.75
CA ARG A 70 -3.31 33.68 16.17
C ARG A 70 -2.77 32.26 15.92
N GLY A 71 -2.94 31.35 16.88
CA GLY A 71 -2.54 29.95 16.72
C GLY A 71 -3.30 29.23 15.61
N HIS A 72 -4.61 29.43 15.56
CA HIS A 72 -5.45 28.88 14.48
C HIS A 72 -5.08 29.45 13.11
N ALA A 73 -4.76 30.74 13.00
CA ALA A 73 -4.35 31.35 11.75
C ALA A 73 -3.08 30.69 11.17
N ASP A 74 -2.04 30.51 11.98
CA ASP A 74 -0.80 29.87 11.52
C ASP A 74 -1.02 28.38 11.17
N MET A 75 -1.85 27.67 11.93
CA MET A 75 -2.23 26.29 11.58
C MET A 75 -2.99 26.20 10.26
N ALA A 76 -3.87 27.16 9.98
CA ALA A 76 -4.61 27.21 8.71
C ALA A 76 -3.65 27.43 7.53
N VAL A 77 -2.61 28.28 7.70
CA VAL A 77 -1.56 28.46 6.69
C VAL A 77 -0.78 27.18 6.47
N ALA A 78 -0.37 26.48 7.54
CA ALA A 78 0.33 25.21 7.44
C ALA A 78 -0.51 24.15 6.71
N MET A 79 -1.79 24.01 7.08
CA MET A 79 -2.74 23.13 6.40
C MET A 79 -2.86 23.47 4.91
N TRP A 80 -3.08 24.74 4.56
CA TRP A 80 -3.20 25.18 3.18
C TRP A 80 -1.96 24.83 2.35
N ASN A 81 -0.78 25.13 2.88
CA ASN A 81 0.47 24.82 2.21
C ASN A 81 0.68 23.31 2.05
N ASN A 82 0.26 22.50 3.04
CA ASN A 82 0.37 21.05 3.02
C ASN A 82 -0.57 20.40 2.01
N MET A 83 -1.77 20.98 1.79
CA MET A 83 -2.68 20.54 0.72
C MET A 83 -2.08 20.74 -0.68
N LEU A 84 -1.18 21.72 -0.83
CA LEU A 84 -0.49 22.02 -2.10
C LEU A 84 0.81 21.22 -2.31
N GLU A 85 1.17 20.33 -1.39
CA GLU A 85 2.33 19.45 -1.50
C GLU A 85 1.92 18.04 -1.99
N PRO A 86 2.79 17.35 -2.76
CA PRO A 86 2.51 16.01 -3.21
C PRO A 86 2.28 15.03 -2.04
N VAL A 87 1.40 14.05 -2.24
CA VAL A 87 1.19 12.97 -1.28
C VAL A 87 2.50 12.18 -1.11
N GLY A 88 2.90 11.92 0.13
CA GLY A 88 4.18 11.28 0.46
C GLY A 88 5.33 12.26 0.75
N GLU A 89 5.23 13.50 0.27
CA GLU A 89 6.25 14.55 0.48
C GLU A 89 5.72 15.74 1.30
N LYS A 90 4.62 15.52 2.02
CA LYS A 90 3.98 16.54 2.84
C LYS A 90 4.85 16.91 4.03
N GLN A 91 4.96 18.21 4.29
CA GLN A 91 5.57 18.78 5.48
C GLN A 91 4.97 18.19 6.77
N THR A 92 5.83 17.79 7.71
CA THR A 92 5.42 17.13 8.96
C THR A 92 5.55 18.03 10.20
N TYR A 93 5.86 19.31 10.00
CA TYR A 93 6.09 20.28 11.08
C TYR A 93 5.29 21.55 10.86
N ASN A 94 4.95 22.24 11.94
CA ASN A 94 4.34 23.56 11.89
C ASN A 94 5.33 24.58 12.43
N ASN A 95 5.48 25.69 11.71
CA ASN A 95 6.36 26.80 12.09
C ASN A 95 5.52 28.04 12.39
N PHE A 96 5.27 28.27 13.67
CA PHE A 96 4.51 29.42 14.17
C PHE A 96 5.37 30.69 14.13
N THR A 97 4.96 31.62 13.28
CA THR A 97 5.76 32.79 12.90
C THR A 97 4.90 34.03 12.66
N GLY A 98 3.58 33.88 12.58
CA GLY A 98 2.62 34.98 12.46
C GLY A 98 2.63 35.73 11.12
N GLY A 99 3.34 35.23 10.11
CA GLY A 99 3.43 35.85 8.79
C GLY A 99 2.35 35.36 7.82
N ARG A 100 1.69 36.27 7.09
CA ARG A 100 0.76 35.91 5.99
C ARG A 100 1.44 35.75 4.63
N ASP A 101 2.67 36.22 4.51
CA ASP A 101 3.55 36.17 3.33
C ASP A 101 3.94 34.75 2.89
N ARG A 102 3.76 33.78 3.80
CA ARG A 102 4.10 32.36 3.64
C ARG A 102 2.94 31.50 3.11
N ILE A 103 1.76 32.07 2.87
CA ILE A 103 0.67 31.38 2.20
C ILE A 103 1.07 31.15 0.74
N ARG A 104 1.22 29.89 0.35
CA ARG A 104 1.61 29.52 -1.01
C ARG A 104 0.40 29.66 -1.94
N CYS A 105 0.61 30.32 -3.07
CA CYS A 105 -0.35 30.31 -4.16
C CYS A 105 -0.33 28.94 -4.86
N PRO A 106 -1.50 28.38 -5.21
CA PRO A 106 -1.57 27.23 -6.08
C PRO A 106 -0.91 27.52 -7.44
N THR A 107 -0.24 26.54 -8.01
CA THR A 107 0.32 26.59 -9.37
C THR A 107 -0.36 25.52 -10.21
N GLU A 108 -0.35 25.62 -11.54
CA GLU A 108 -0.89 24.60 -12.45
C GLU A 108 -0.47 23.17 -12.06
N VAL A 109 0.82 22.97 -11.74
CA VAL A 109 1.36 21.68 -11.27
C VAL A 109 0.83 21.30 -9.88
N ARG A 110 0.74 22.25 -8.93
CA ARG A 110 0.29 21.98 -7.56
C ARG A 110 -1.20 21.80 -7.41
N ASN A 111 -2.01 22.36 -8.31
CA ASN A 111 -3.43 22.08 -8.36
C ASN A 111 -3.64 20.56 -8.51
N SER A 112 -2.76 19.88 -9.27
CA SER A 112 -2.85 18.43 -9.47
C SER A 112 -2.73 17.58 -8.21
N TYR A 113 -2.01 18.04 -7.19
CA TYR A 113 -1.89 17.30 -5.94
C TYR A 113 -3.16 17.36 -5.08
N ILE A 114 -4.05 18.34 -5.32
CA ILE A 114 -5.35 18.44 -4.64
C ILE A 114 -6.35 17.47 -5.28
N TYR A 115 -6.38 17.37 -6.61
CA TYR A 115 -7.41 16.64 -7.35
C TYR A 115 -6.99 15.25 -7.86
N ARG A 116 -5.70 14.95 -7.88
CA ARG A 116 -5.16 13.63 -8.22
C ARG A 116 -4.31 13.14 -7.06
N ILE A 117 -4.93 12.42 -6.13
CA ILE A 117 -4.21 11.27 -5.58
C ILE A 117 -4.05 10.33 -6.76
N ASP A 118 -2.93 10.43 -7.48
CA ASP A 118 -2.60 9.42 -8.47
C ASP A 118 -2.20 8.16 -7.69
N LEU A 119 -3.20 7.38 -7.28
CA LEU A 119 -3.03 6.05 -6.68
C LEU A 119 -2.14 5.18 -7.57
N LYS A 120 -2.04 5.45 -8.88
CA LYS A 120 -1.12 4.75 -9.80
C LYS A 120 0.35 5.15 -9.61
N SER A 121 0.65 6.28 -8.99
CA SER A 121 2.03 6.67 -8.69
C SER A 121 2.53 6.03 -7.39
N LEU A 122 1.66 5.84 -6.40
CA LEU A 122 1.96 5.05 -5.18
C LEU A 122 1.93 3.55 -5.47
N HIS A 123 1.06 3.15 -6.40
CA HIS A 123 0.96 1.80 -6.93
C HIS A 123 1.69 1.75 -8.28
N SER A 124 3.02 1.77 -8.27
CA SER A 124 3.70 1.11 -9.39
C SER A 124 3.14 -0.31 -9.46
N PRO A 125 2.47 -0.74 -10.55
CA PRO A 125 2.18 -2.15 -10.78
C PRO A 125 3.49 -2.78 -11.26
N GLY A 126 4.48 -2.75 -10.37
CA GLY A 126 5.87 -3.10 -10.63
C GLY A 126 6.38 -3.95 -9.49
N GLN A 127 5.61 -4.97 -9.11
CA GLN A 127 6.05 -6.34 -8.82
C GLN A 127 4.82 -7.15 -8.33
N ALA A 128 3.90 -7.51 -9.24
CA ALA A 128 3.31 -8.83 -9.05
C ALA A 128 4.49 -9.78 -9.33
N PRO A 129 5.04 -10.47 -8.31
CA PRO A 129 6.27 -11.19 -8.53
C PRO A 129 5.98 -12.27 -9.55
N ASP A 130 7.02 -12.61 -10.28
CA ASP A 130 7.13 -13.61 -11.34
C ASP A 130 6.47 -14.99 -11.08
N PHE A 131 5.89 -15.19 -9.91
CA PHE A 131 5.17 -16.37 -9.46
C PHE A 131 3.90 -16.70 -10.23
N LEU A 132 3.13 -15.73 -10.74
CA LEU A 132 1.87 -16.05 -11.43
C LEU A 132 2.12 -16.75 -12.76
N TRP A 133 3.11 -16.29 -13.53
CA TRP A 133 3.50 -16.95 -14.78
C TRP A 133 4.26 -18.26 -14.52
N LEU A 134 5.06 -18.34 -13.45
CA LEU A 134 5.66 -19.60 -12.99
C LEU A 134 4.59 -20.65 -12.66
N ALA A 135 3.52 -20.26 -11.96
CA ALA A 135 2.42 -21.16 -11.63
C ALA A 135 1.68 -21.68 -12.87
N THR A 136 1.43 -20.83 -13.86
CA THR A 136 0.77 -21.26 -15.12
C THR A 136 1.67 -22.14 -15.97
N VAL A 137 2.98 -21.87 -16.04
CA VAL A 137 3.96 -22.70 -16.75
C VAL A 137 4.12 -24.08 -16.07
N LEU A 138 4.15 -24.12 -14.75
CA LEU A 138 4.23 -25.38 -14.00
C LEU A 138 2.95 -26.21 -14.17
N ALA A 139 1.76 -25.58 -14.15
CA ALA A 139 0.50 -26.29 -14.40
C ALA A 139 0.43 -26.86 -15.82
N ALA A 140 0.83 -26.09 -16.83
CA ALA A 140 0.83 -26.54 -18.23
C ALA A 140 1.84 -27.66 -18.47
N SER A 141 3.05 -27.57 -17.90
CA SER A 141 4.07 -28.60 -18.05
C SER A 141 3.67 -29.93 -17.37
N ALA A 142 3.05 -29.87 -16.19
CA ALA A 142 2.51 -31.05 -15.52
C ALA A 142 1.41 -31.73 -16.35
N LEU A 143 0.52 -30.95 -16.99
CA LEU A 143 -0.54 -31.48 -17.85
C LEU A 143 0.03 -32.24 -19.07
N LEU A 144 1.04 -31.65 -19.73
CA LEU A 144 1.70 -32.23 -20.90
C LEU A 144 2.45 -33.52 -20.55
N LEU A 145 3.17 -33.54 -19.42
CA LEU A 145 3.86 -34.75 -18.93
C LEU A 145 2.85 -35.86 -18.60
N GLY A 146 1.72 -35.50 -17.98
CA GLY A 146 0.63 -36.45 -17.69
C GLY A 146 0.05 -37.08 -18.97
N TRP A 147 -0.22 -36.28 -19.99
CA TRP A 147 -0.70 -36.79 -21.29
C TRP A 147 0.34 -37.68 -21.98
N ALA A 148 1.62 -37.30 -21.98
CA ALA A 148 2.68 -38.10 -22.58
C ALA A 148 2.83 -39.47 -21.90
N LEU A 149 2.80 -39.52 -20.56
CA LEU A 149 2.86 -40.78 -19.80
C LEU A 149 1.62 -41.65 -20.06
N THR A 150 0.43 -41.04 -20.12
CA THR A 150 -0.81 -41.77 -20.39
C THR A 150 -0.80 -42.38 -21.79
N TRP A 151 -0.36 -41.61 -22.79
CA TRP A 151 -0.21 -42.08 -24.17
C TRP A 151 0.82 -43.21 -24.27
N LEU A 152 1.97 -43.09 -23.60
CA LEU A 152 2.99 -44.13 -23.56
C LEU A 152 2.48 -45.42 -22.92
N MET A 153 1.73 -45.32 -21.82
CA MET A 153 1.12 -46.48 -21.16
C MET A 153 0.10 -47.17 -22.06
N LEU A 154 -0.79 -46.40 -22.72
CA LEU A 154 -1.79 -46.95 -23.64
C LEU A 154 -1.15 -47.64 -24.85
N THR A 155 -0.12 -47.03 -25.45
CA THR A 155 0.62 -47.63 -26.57
C THR A 155 1.40 -48.87 -26.16
N CYS A 156 2.02 -48.88 -24.97
CA CYS A 156 2.66 -50.07 -24.40
C CYS A 156 1.65 -51.20 -24.16
N ARG A 157 0.47 -50.90 -23.59
CA ARG A 157 -0.60 -51.89 -23.38
C ARG A 157 -1.14 -52.44 -24.69
N ALA A 158 -1.33 -51.59 -25.71
CA ALA A 158 -1.75 -52.02 -27.04
C ALA A 158 -0.70 -52.93 -27.70
N LYS A 159 0.58 -52.56 -27.62
CA LYS A 159 1.70 -53.39 -28.12
C LYS A 159 1.81 -54.73 -27.38
N ARG A 160 1.63 -54.75 -26.04
CA ARG A 160 1.60 -55.99 -25.24
C ARG A 160 0.42 -56.89 -25.61
N LYS A 161 -0.80 -56.34 -25.75
CA LYS A 161 -1.97 -57.09 -26.22
C LYS A 161 -1.74 -57.68 -27.62
N LYS A 162 -1.16 -56.89 -28.54
CA LYS A 162 -0.83 -57.37 -29.89
C LYS A 162 0.18 -58.52 -29.86
N ARG A 163 1.27 -58.40 -29.09
CA ARG A 163 2.27 -59.49 -28.91
C ARG A 163 1.66 -60.75 -28.28
N SER A 164 0.79 -60.59 -27.30
CA SER A 164 0.09 -61.73 -26.66
C SER A 164 -0.85 -62.45 -27.62
N MET A 165 -1.59 -61.72 -28.48
CA MET A 165 -2.43 -62.33 -29.50
C MET A 165 -1.60 -63.05 -30.56
N THR A 166 -0.52 -62.44 -31.06
CA THR A 166 0.37 -63.07 -32.03
C THR A 166 1.01 -64.35 -31.45
N PHE A 167 1.46 -64.31 -30.18
CA PHE A 167 2.01 -65.47 -29.50
C PHE A 167 0.96 -66.60 -29.33
N ALA A 168 -0.25 -66.27 -28.89
CA ALA A 168 -1.34 -67.24 -28.76
C ALA A 168 -1.71 -67.90 -30.09
N THR A 169 -1.81 -67.12 -31.18
CA THR A 169 -2.07 -67.67 -32.53
C THR A 169 -0.93 -68.55 -33.05
N THR A 170 0.34 -68.24 -32.73
CA THR A 170 1.47 -69.09 -33.11
C THR A 170 1.57 -70.38 -32.31
N VAL A 171 1.08 -70.39 -31.06
CA VAL A 171 1.03 -71.59 -30.21
C VAL A 171 -0.12 -72.51 -30.65
N GLU A 172 -1.30 -71.96 -30.94
CA GLU A 172 -2.44 -72.68 -31.54
C GLU A 172 -2.06 -73.35 -32.86
N MET A 173 -1.43 -72.61 -33.79
CA MET A 173 -1.00 -73.15 -35.09
C MET A 173 0.02 -74.30 -34.98
N LYS A 174 0.81 -74.36 -33.89
CA LYS A 174 1.74 -75.47 -33.63
C LYS A 174 1.08 -76.67 -32.95
N ALA A 175 -0.01 -76.48 -32.22
CA ALA A 175 -0.74 -77.56 -31.56
C ALA A 175 -1.62 -78.36 -32.53
N SER A 176 -2.04 -77.76 -33.66
CA SER A 176 -2.82 -78.40 -34.72
C SER A 176 -2.00 -79.14 -35.80
N LEU A 177 -0.69 -79.34 -35.58
CA LEU A 177 0.24 -79.99 -36.52
C LEU A 177 0.76 -81.37 -36.04
N PHE A 178 0.05 -82.02 -35.12
CA PHE A 178 0.29 -83.41 -34.68
C PHE A 178 -0.98 -84.23 -34.77
#